data_AF-A0AAP0LES4-F1
#
_entry.id   AF-A0AAP0LES4-F1
#
_cell.length_a   1.000
_cell.length_b   1.000
_cell.length_c   1.000
_cell.angle_alpha   90.00
_cell.angle_beta   90.00
_cell.angle_gamma   90.00
#
_symmetry.space_group_name_H-M   'P 1'
#
loop_
_entity.id
_entity.type
_entity.pdbx_description
1 polymer ?
#
loop_
_entity_poly.entity_id
_entity_poly.type
_entity_poly.pdbx_seq_one_letter_code
_entity_poly.pdbx_strand_id
1 'polypeptide(L)'
;MNGQGELKYHDKLASALTQVDVVISTLAVPQYFDQLKIIDAMKEIGTIKRFISSEYGNEVDRVTALPPFQAILNNKKKVRMATEMANIPYTYVSGNSFAGYFLHPNENVQQISVYDTGNAKDPSSSMLDKEKIDDYL
;
A
#
# COMPACT_ATOMS: atom_id res chain seq x y z
N MET A 1 -23.93 -8.19 8.00
CA MET A 1 -23.39 -7.26 9.01
C MET A 1 -23.36 -5.86 8.43
N ASN A 2 -23.62 -4.82 9.24
CA ASN A 2 -23.32 -3.45 8.82
C ASN A 2 -21.80 -3.31 8.75
N GLY A 3 -21.23 -3.19 7.55
CA GLY A 3 -19.77 -3.11 7.32
C GLY A 3 -19.10 -1.81 7.79
N GLN A 4 -19.71 -1.10 8.74
CA GLN A 4 -19.24 0.19 9.24
C GLN A 4 -18.61 0.02 10.62
N GLY A 5 -17.47 0.66 10.84
CA GLY A 5 -16.75 0.64 12.10
C GLY A 5 -15.59 1.60 12.12
N GLU A 6 -14.98 1.78 13.29
CA GLU A 6 -13.75 2.55 13.46
C GLU A 6 -12.67 1.65 14.06
N LEU A 7 -11.42 1.82 13.63
CA LEU A 7 -10.29 1.01 14.08
C LEU A 7 -9.96 1.16 15.58
N LYS A 8 -10.49 2.21 16.24
CA LYS A 8 -10.33 2.40 17.69
C LYS A 8 -11.10 1.38 18.53
N TYR A 9 -12.09 0.69 17.96
CA TYR A 9 -12.92 -0.28 18.66
C TYR A 9 -12.38 -1.70 18.46
N HIS A 10 -11.43 -2.10 19.31
CA HIS A 10 -10.70 -3.35 19.21
C HIS A 10 -11.61 -4.60 19.14
N ASP A 11 -12.54 -4.76 20.08
CA ASP A 11 -13.42 -5.94 20.14
C ASP A 11 -14.30 -6.08 18.87
N LYS A 12 -14.74 -4.95 18.32
CA LYS A 12 -15.52 -4.94 17.07
C LYS A 12 -14.65 -5.32 15.88
N LEU A 13 -13.41 -4.84 15.85
CA LEU A 13 -12.43 -5.20 14.83
C LEU A 13 -12.10 -6.70 14.90
N ALA A 14 -11.75 -7.22 16.08
CA ALA A 14 -11.49 -8.64 16.30
C ALA A 14 -12.69 -9.51 15.88
N SER A 15 -13.92 -9.13 16.28
CA SER A 15 -15.14 -9.84 15.88
C SER A 15 -15.42 -9.79 14.38
N ALA A 16 -15.04 -8.72 13.68
CA ALA A 16 -15.13 -8.67 12.23
C ALA A 16 -14.09 -9.57 11.56
N LEU A 17 -12.88 -9.60 12.11
CA LEU A 17 -11.75 -10.37 11.58
C LEU A 17 -11.95 -11.88 11.69
N THR A 18 -12.75 -12.40 12.64
CA THR A 18 -13.06 -13.83 12.73
C THR A 18 -13.86 -14.37 11.54
N GLN A 19 -14.45 -13.50 10.72
CA GLN A 19 -15.28 -13.87 9.58
C GLN A 19 -14.54 -13.87 8.26
N VAL A 20 -13.24 -13.56 8.26
CA VAL A 20 -12.44 -13.44 7.04
C VAL A 20 -11.15 -14.25 7.18
N ASP A 21 -10.65 -14.69 6.03
CA ASP A 21 -9.37 -15.38 5.93
C ASP A 21 -8.21 -14.43 5.58
N VAL A 22 -8.53 -13.35 4.85
CA VAL A 22 -7.56 -12.43 4.27
C VAL A 22 -7.93 -11.01 4.64
N VAL A 23 -6.93 -10.22 5.04
CA VAL A 23 -7.07 -8.81 5.39
C VAL A 23 -6.21 -8.00 4.44
N ILE A 24 -6.81 -7.00 3.79
CA ILE A 24 -6.13 -6.07 2.90
C ILE A 24 -6.29 -4.66 3.46
N SER A 25 -5.19 -4.02 3.82
CA SER A 25 -5.17 -2.63 4.26
C SER A 25 -4.86 -1.71 3.08
N THR A 26 -5.66 -0.66 2.93
CA THR A 26 -5.48 0.41 1.94
C THR A 26 -5.43 1.79 2.61
N LEU A 27 -5.08 1.84 3.90
CA LEU A 27 -4.99 3.08 4.68
C LEU A 27 -3.96 4.03 4.07
N ALA A 28 -4.31 5.31 4.00
CA ALA A 28 -3.43 6.36 3.50
C ALA A 28 -2.31 6.70 4.49
N VAL A 29 -1.32 7.47 4.01
CA VAL A 29 -0.15 7.89 4.80
C VAL A 29 -0.52 8.54 6.15
N PRO A 30 -1.55 9.40 6.28
CA PRO A 30 -1.88 10.00 7.58
C PRO A 30 -2.36 8.98 8.62
N GLN A 31 -3.00 7.89 8.21
CA GLN A 31 -3.53 6.83 9.08
C GLN A 31 -2.63 5.59 9.11
N TYR A 32 -1.38 5.71 8.65
CA TYR A 32 -0.53 4.54 8.38
C TYR A 32 -0.31 3.64 9.60
N PHE A 33 -0.19 4.25 10.79
CA PHE A 33 0.00 3.52 12.04
C PHE A 33 -1.28 2.91 12.62
N ASP A 34 -2.46 3.24 12.11
CA ASP A 34 -3.68 2.54 12.51
C ASP A 34 -3.68 1.07 12.07
N GLN A 35 -2.79 0.70 11.15
CA GLN A 35 -2.52 -0.71 10.80
C GLN A 35 -2.02 -1.54 11.98
N LEU A 36 -1.37 -0.92 12.97
CA LEU A 36 -0.91 -1.62 14.19
C LEU A 36 -2.10 -2.17 14.98
N LYS A 37 -3.22 -1.45 15.02
CA LYS A 37 -4.47 -1.91 15.67
C LYS A 37 -5.04 -3.14 14.96
N ILE A 38 -4.93 -3.17 13.62
CA ILE A 38 -5.33 -4.33 12.82
C ILE A 38 -4.43 -5.52 13.14
N ILE A 39 -3.11 -5.32 13.20
CA ILE A 39 -2.13 -6.36 13.56
C ILE A 39 -2.42 -6.92 14.96
N ASP A 40 -2.66 -6.07 15.94
CA ASP A 40 -2.96 -6.49 17.31
C ASP A 40 -4.23 -7.36 17.36
N ALA A 41 -5.30 -6.96 16.68
CA ALA A 41 -6.54 -7.73 16.61
C ALA A 41 -6.38 -9.05 15.83
N MET A 42 -5.63 -9.05 14.73
CA MET A 42 -5.32 -10.27 13.96
C MET A 42 -4.49 -11.27 14.79
N LYS A 43 -3.52 -10.77 15.55
CA LYS A 43 -2.68 -11.56 16.45
C LYS A 43 -3.49 -12.22 17.56
N GLU A 44 -4.46 -11.50 18.11
CA GLU A 44 -5.36 -12.04 19.15
C GLU A 44 -6.19 -13.21 18.64
N ILE A 45 -6.82 -13.08 17.47
CA ILE A 45 -7.72 -14.12 16.96
C ILE A 45 -6.96 -15.30 16.35
N GLY A 46 -5.76 -15.08 15.81
CA GLY A 46 -4.89 -16.14 15.30
C GLY A 46 -5.39 -16.94 14.09
N THR A 47 -6.51 -16.54 13.45
CA THR A 47 -7.13 -17.29 12.35
C THR A 47 -6.80 -16.76 10.95
N ILE A 48 -6.15 -15.60 10.84
CA ILE A 48 -5.88 -14.95 9.55
C ILE A 48 -4.84 -15.72 8.74
N LYS A 49 -5.20 -16.05 7.49
CA LYS A 49 -4.35 -16.78 6.53
C LYS A 49 -3.45 -15.86 5.72
N ARG A 50 -3.79 -14.57 5.60
CA ARG A 50 -2.95 -13.57 4.94
C ARG A 50 -3.28 -12.13 5.34
N PHE A 51 -2.25 -11.33 5.60
CA PHE A 51 -2.32 -9.88 5.67
C PHE A 51 -1.56 -9.23 4.50
N ILE A 52 -2.22 -8.29 3.82
CA ILE A 52 -1.61 -7.42 2.80
C ILE A 52 -1.65 -6.00 3.36
N SER A 53 -0.49 -5.51 3.82
CA SER A 53 -0.37 -4.16 4.37
C SER A 53 -0.46 -3.09 3.28
N SER A 54 -0.77 -1.86 3.69
CA SER A 54 -0.80 -0.70 2.79
C SER A 54 0.63 -0.37 2.35
N GLU A 55 1.06 -0.91 1.21
CA GLU A 55 2.43 -0.78 0.70
C GLU A 55 2.46 -0.16 -0.70
N TYR A 56 1.74 -0.75 -1.66
CA TYR A 56 1.39 -0.35 -3.04
C TYR A 56 2.20 0.74 -3.75
N GLY A 57 3.51 0.79 -3.51
CA GLY A 57 4.42 1.79 -4.08
C GLY A 57 5.79 1.16 -4.28
N ASN A 58 6.84 1.89 -3.91
CA ASN A 58 8.22 1.40 -3.98
C ASN A 58 8.50 0.31 -2.94
N GLU A 59 9.32 -0.66 -3.31
CA GLU A 59 9.82 -1.69 -2.40
C GLU A 59 10.75 -1.07 -1.34
N VAL A 60 10.25 -0.98 -0.10
CA VAL A 60 10.85 -0.13 0.95
C VAL A 60 12.21 -0.59 1.43
N ASP A 61 12.57 -1.86 1.23
CA ASP A 61 13.86 -2.40 1.64
C ASP A 61 14.93 -2.28 0.55
N ARG A 62 14.56 -1.82 -0.64
CA ARG A 62 15.46 -1.67 -1.80
C ARG A 62 15.71 -0.22 -2.21
N VAL A 63 15.08 0.74 -1.54
CA VAL A 63 15.18 2.16 -1.89
C VAL A 63 15.64 3.01 -0.70
N THR A 64 16.42 4.04 -1.02
CA THR A 64 16.80 5.12 -0.10
C THR A 64 16.32 6.43 -0.71
N ALA A 65 15.71 7.30 0.09
CA ALA A 65 15.13 8.54 -0.38
C ALA A 65 15.59 9.75 0.43
N LEU A 66 15.23 10.94 -0.06
CA LEU A 66 15.40 12.18 0.70
C LEU A 66 14.56 12.15 2.00
N PRO A 67 14.97 12.92 3.04
CA PRO A 67 14.41 12.78 4.39
C PRO A 67 12.87 12.77 4.49
N PRO A 68 12.11 13.61 3.75
CA PRO A 68 10.64 13.58 3.84
C PRO A 68 10.04 12.24 3.41
N PHE A 69 10.51 11.67 2.30
CA PHE A 69 10.00 10.39 1.81
C PHE A 69 10.60 9.21 2.59
N GLN A 70 11.85 9.32 3.06
CA GLN A 70 12.46 8.31 3.92
C GLN A 70 11.69 8.11 5.23
N ALA A 71 11.12 9.18 5.80
CA ALA A 71 10.26 9.06 6.97
C ALA A 71 9.02 8.19 6.71
N ILE A 72 8.42 8.30 5.52
CA ILE A 72 7.29 7.45 5.10
C ILE A 72 7.74 6.00 4.94
N LEU A 73 8.86 5.75 4.26
CA LEU A 73 9.43 4.40 4.11
C LEU A 73 9.72 3.75 5.47
N ASN A 74 10.24 4.52 6.44
CA ASN A 74 10.51 4.03 7.79
C ASN A 74 9.22 3.65 8.54
N ASN A 75 8.10 4.36 8.30
CA ASN A 75 6.82 3.98 8.87
C ASN A 75 6.32 2.64 8.29
N LYS A 76 6.51 2.41 6.99
CA LYS A 76 6.24 1.11 6.35
C LYS A 76 7.04 -0.02 6.98
N LYS A 77 8.35 0.16 7.16
CA LYS A 77 9.23 -0.82 7.83
C LYS A 77 8.78 -1.18 9.24
N LYS A 78 8.26 -0.21 10.02
CA LYS A 78 7.72 -0.48 11.36
C LYS A 78 6.49 -1.40 11.31
N VAL A 79 5.60 -1.21 10.32
CA VAL A 79 4.43 -2.07 10.14
C VAL A 79 4.84 -3.47 9.67
N ARG A 80 5.83 -3.58 8.77
CA ARG A 80 6.41 -4.87 8.36
C ARG A 80 6.95 -5.64 9.56
N MET A 81 7.80 -4.98 10.35
CA MET A 81 8.39 -5.55 11.56
C MET A 81 7.32 -6.00 12.57
N ALA A 82 6.28 -5.19 12.82
CA ALA A 82 5.19 -5.56 13.72
C ALA A 82 4.40 -6.79 13.22
N THR A 83 4.16 -6.87 11.90
CA THR A 83 3.49 -8.01 11.27
C THR A 83 4.31 -9.30 11.43
N GLU A 84 5.60 -9.22 11.15
CA GLU A 84 6.55 -10.33 11.27
C GLU A 84 6.69 -10.80 12.72
N MET A 85 6.85 -9.88 13.67
CA MET A 85 6.91 -10.19 15.11
C MET A 85 5.61 -10.79 15.65
N ALA A 86 4.46 -10.51 15.02
CA ALA A 86 3.18 -11.12 15.34
C ALA A 86 3.00 -12.52 14.75
N ASN A 87 3.95 -13.03 13.96
CA ASN A 87 3.86 -14.30 13.21
C ASN A 87 2.62 -14.39 12.30
N ILE A 88 2.17 -13.26 11.76
CA ILE A 88 1.01 -13.22 10.85
C ILE A 88 1.52 -13.51 9.43
N PRO A 89 0.91 -14.46 8.68
CA PRO A 89 1.27 -14.69 7.29
C PRO A 89 1.04 -13.42 6.46
N TYR A 90 2.03 -12.96 5.70
CA TYR A 90 1.95 -11.65 5.02
C TYR A 90 2.31 -11.69 3.54
N THR A 91 1.96 -10.62 2.84
CA THR A 91 2.46 -10.32 1.49
C THR A 91 2.60 -8.80 1.37
N TYR A 92 3.81 -8.33 1.06
CA TYR A 92 4.07 -6.92 0.77
C TYR A 92 4.04 -6.72 -0.74
N VAL A 93 3.21 -5.78 -1.20
CA VAL A 93 2.99 -5.53 -2.62
C VAL A 93 3.73 -4.26 -3.04
N SER A 94 4.76 -4.41 -3.87
CA SER A 94 5.39 -3.30 -4.59
C SER A 94 4.57 -2.97 -5.83
N GLY A 95 3.64 -2.02 -5.71
CA GLY A 95 2.76 -1.58 -6.80
C GLY A 95 3.38 -0.59 -7.77
N ASN A 96 4.58 -0.07 -7.47
CA ASN A 96 5.25 0.99 -8.23
C ASN A 96 4.35 2.24 -8.38
N SER A 97 4.34 2.86 -9.55
CA SER A 97 3.61 4.10 -9.81
C SER A 97 2.21 3.82 -10.32
N PHE A 98 1.21 4.47 -9.71
CA PHE A 98 -0.17 4.41 -10.18
C PHE A 98 -0.31 5.20 -11.49
N ALA A 99 -0.49 4.48 -12.60
CA ALA A 99 -0.62 5.06 -13.94
C ALA A 99 -1.67 6.18 -14.01
N GLY A 100 -2.87 5.95 -13.46
CA GLY A 100 -3.95 6.95 -13.44
C GLY A 100 -3.66 8.19 -12.59
N TYR A 101 -2.72 8.11 -11.64
CA TYR A 101 -2.31 9.25 -10.81
C TYR A 101 -1.11 10.00 -11.40
N PHE A 102 -0.13 9.30 -11.99
CA PHE A 102 1.11 9.94 -12.45
C PHE A 102 1.10 10.34 -13.92
N LEU A 103 0.31 9.69 -14.78
CA LEU A 103 0.37 9.91 -16.23
C LEU A 103 -0.66 10.90 -16.77
N HIS A 104 -1.74 11.16 -16.03
CA HIS A 104 -2.83 12.07 -16.42
C HIS A 104 -3.19 12.00 -17.93
N PRO A 105 -3.54 10.82 -18.47
CA PRO A 105 -3.55 10.57 -19.93
C PRO A 105 -4.54 11.45 -20.73
N ASN A 106 -5.49 12.09 -20.05
CA ASN A 106 -6.53 12.92 -20.64
C ASN A 106 -6.29 14.43 -20.42
N GLU A 107 -5.18 14.84 -19.81
CA GLU A 107 -4.87 16.25 -19.60
C GLU A 107 -4.21 16.86 -20.85
N ASN A 108 -4.80 17.93 -21.37
CA ASN A 108 -4.22 18.72 -22.46
C ASN A 108 -3.38 19.86 -21.86
N VAL A 109 -2.08 19.60 -21.68
CA VAL A 109 -1.13 20.56 -21.10
C VAL A 109 -0.30 21.24 -22.18
N GLN A 110 -0.22 22.57 -22.13
CA GLN A 110 0.62 23.36 -23.06
C GLN A 110 2.11 23.32 -22.70
N GLN A 111 2.42 23.00 -21.44
CA GLN A 111 3.77 22.93 -20.90
C GLN A 111 3.90 21.71 -20.01
N ILE A 112 5.03 21.01 -20.11
CA ILE A 112 5.36 19.84 -19.31
C ILE A 112 6.59 20.17 -18.47
N SER A 113 6.54 19.80 -17.19
CA SER A 113 7.69 19.85 -16.29
C SER A 113 8.46 18.54 -16.38
N VAL A 114 9.77 18.62 -16.65
CA VAL A 114 10.68 17.47 -16.61
C VAL A 114 11.53 17.59 -15.35
N TYR A 115 11.51 16.55 -14.51
CA TYR A 115 12.35 16.48 -13.32
C TYR A 115 13.75 15.97 -13.70
N ASP A 116 14.78 16.74 -13.36
CA ASP A 116 16.18 16.47 -13.70
C ASP A 116 16.37 16.27 -15.22
N THR A 117 16.97 15.15 -15.66
CA THR A 117 17.25 14.89 -17.08
C THR A 117 16.11 14.19 -17.81
N GLY A 118 15.10 13.67 -17.10
CA GLY A 118 14.00 12.89 -17.67
C GLY A 118 14.37 11.47 -18.15
N ASN A 119 15.60 11.01 -17.93
CA ASN A 119 16.07 9.71 -18.43
C ASN A 119 15.84 8.53 -17.46
N ALA A 120 15.40 8.80 -16.23
CA ALA A 120 15.12 7.76 -15.25
C ALA A 120 13.92 6.92 -15.70
N LYS A 121 14.03 5.59 -15.62
CA LYS A 121 12.97 4.66 -16.01
C LYS A 121 12.11 4.29 -14.80
N ASP A 122 10.80 4.37 -14.97
CA ASP A 122 9.83 3.82 -14.03
C ASP A 122 9.37 2.44 -14.55
N PRO A 123 9.32 1.38 -13.72
CA PRO A 123 8.85 0.07 -14.17
C PRO A 123 7.44 0.07 -14.78
N SER A 124 6.59 1.04 -14.44
CA SER A 124 5.28 1.23 -15.08
C SER A 124 5.39 1.65 -16.54
N SER A 125 6.52 2.24 -16.97
CA SER A 125 6.70 2.74 -18.34
C SER A 125 6.76 1.64 -19.40
N SER A 126 7.17 0.41 -19.03
CA SER A 126 7.19 -0.72 -19.97
C SER A 126 5.83 -1.40 -20.13
N MET A 127 4.86 -1.08 -19.28
CA MET A 127 3.48 -1.59 -19.37
C MET A 127 2.58 -0.71 -20.25
N LEU A 128 3.08 0.45 -20.71
CA LEU A 128 2.32 1.47 -21.44
C LEU A 128 2.54 1.42 -22.95
N ASP A 129 3.00 0.29 -23.51
CA ASP A 129 2.95 0.10 -24.95
C ASP A 129 1.50 0.27 -25.41
N LYS A 130 1.26 1.33 -26.20
CA LYS A 130 -0.08 1.81 -26.59
C LYS A 130 -0.96 0.71 -27.21
N GLU A 131 -0.35 -0.30 -27.83
CA GLU A 131 -1.06 -1.44 -28.42
C GLU A 131 -1.77 -2.35 -27.41
N LYS A 132 -1.46 -2.25 -26.09
CA LYS A 132 -2.08 -3.06 -25.04
C LYS A 132 -3.11 -2.33 -24.19
N ILE A 133 -3.21 -1.00 -24.29
CA ILE A 133 -4.07 -0.20 -23.41
C ILE A 133 -5.54 -0.25 -23.85
N ASP A 134 -5.80 -0.37 -25.15
CA ASP A 134 -7.15 -0.45 -25.72
C ASP A 134 -7.88 -1.77 -25.35
N ASP A 135 -7.15 -2.79 -24.87
CA ASP A 135 -7.74 -4.07 -24.43
C ASP A 135 -8.29 -4.03 -22.98
N TYR A 136 -8.05 -2.95 -22.23
CA TYR A 136 -8.42 -2.82 -20.81
C TYR A 136 -9.45 -1.71 -20.53
N LEU A 137 -9.99 -1.05 -21.56
CA LEU A 137 -11.08 -0.07 -21.48
C LEU A 137 -12.29 -0.53 -22.29
#